data_AF-A0A376NTE5-F1
#
_entry.id   AF-A0A376NTE5-F1
#
_cell.length_a   1.000
_cell.length_b   1.000
_cell.length_c   1.000
_cell.angle_alpha   90.00
_cell.angle_beta   90.00
_cell.angle_gamma   90.00
#
_symmetry.space_group_name_H-M   'P 1'
#
loop_
_entity.id
_entity.type
_entity.pdbx_description
1 polymer ?
#
loop_
_entity_poly.entity_id
_entity_poly.type
_entity_poly.pdbx_seq_one_letter_code
_entity_poly.pdbx_strand_id
1 'polypeptide(L)'
;MLAVLPQAPSRLRPDRWPERAEAARNKVLERMAAQGVWSREQVKESREEPIWLAPRQMPQLAPLFSRMMLGKSKSDKIVTTLDAGLQRRLEELAQNWKGRLPPRSSLAMIVVDHTDMRVRGWVGSVDLNDDSRFGHVDMVNAIRSPGSVLKPFVYGLALDEGLIHPASLLQDVPRRTGDYRPGNFDSGFHGPISMSEALVRSLNLPAVQVLEAYGPKRFAAKLRNVGLPLYLPNGAAPNLSLILGGAGANWKIWRQRIPRLLATARQANCAYSLTIRCLNGL
;
A
#
# COMPACT_ATOMS: atom_id res chain seq x y z
N MET A 1 3.24 -30.15 -31.78
CA MET A 1 3.32 -28.66 -31.77
C MET A 1 4.67 -28.12 -31.25
N LEU A 2 5.11 -28.52 -30.05
CA LEU A 2 6.32 -27.96 -29.41
C LEU A 2 7.60 -28.05 -30.25
N ALA A 3 7.75 -29.08 -31.10
CA ALA A 3 8.92 -29.27 -31.98
C ALA A 3 9.10 -28.15 -33.04
N VAL A 4 8.03 -27.42 -33.38
CA VAL A 4 8.04 -26.39 -34.43
C VAL A 4 8.40 -25.01 -33.90
N LEU A 5 8.16 -24.76 -32.60
CA LEU A 5 8.35 -23.46 -31.98
C LEU A 5 9.81 -22.96 -31.98
N PRO A 6 10.85 -23.79 -31.76
CA PRO A 6 12.24 -23.33 -31.75
C PRO A 6 12.71 -22.70 -33.08
N GLN A 7 12.11 -23.09 -34.20
CA GLN A 7 12.48 -22.60 -35.53
C GLN A 7 12.15 -21.12 -35.74
N ALA A 8 11.05 -20.64 -35.15
CA ALA A 8 10.64 -19.24 -35.23
C ALA A 8 9.70 -18.89 -34.07
N PRO A 9 10.21 -18.82 -32.82
CA PRO A 9 9.39 -18.82 -31.61
C PRO A 9 8.45 -17.62 -31.51
N SER A 10 8.82 -16.46 -32.07
CA SER A 10 7.96 -15.26 -32.11
C SER A 10 6.91 -15.31 -33.23
N ARG A 11 7.24 -15.93 -34.37
CA ARG A 11 6.38 -15.94 -35.58
C ARG A 11 5.34 -17.06 -35.54
N LEU A 12 5.65 -18.16 -34.87
CA LEU A 12 4.81 -19.36 -34.74
C LEU A 12 4.15 -19.45 -33.36
N ARG A 13 4.03 -18.32 -32.67
CA ARG A 13 3.27 -18.17 -31.42
C ARG A 13 1.81 -18.54 -31.65
N PRO A 14 1.30 -19.64 -31.10
CA PRO A 14 -0.06 -20.08 -31.41
C PRO A 14 -1.12 -19.21 -30.72
N ASP A 15 -0.73 -18.46 -29.69
CA ASP A 15 -1.58 -17.50 -28.98
C ASP A 15 -1.75 -16.18 -29.75
N ARG A 16 -0.84 -15.86 -30.68
CA ARG A 16 -0.90 -14.65 -31.53
C ARG A 16 -1.23 -14.95 -33.00
N TRP A 17 -0.76 -16.09 -33.51
CA TRP A 17 -0.80 -16.46 -34.92
C TRP A 17 -1.21 -17.95 -35.08
N PRO A 18 -2.42 -18.34 -34.67
CA PRO A 18 -2.86 -19.75 -34.62
C PRO A 18 -2.74 -20.45 -35.97
N GLU A 19 -3.15 -19.81 -37.06
CA GLU A 19 -3.07 -20.37 -38.42
C GLU A 19 -1.63 -20.68 -38.86
N ARG A 20 -0.68 -19.78 -38.53
CA ARG A 20 0.75 -19.99 -38.87
C ARG A 20 1.34 -21.14 -38.07
N ALA A 21 0.98 -21.20 -36.80
CA ALA A 21 1.32 -22.30 -35.90
C ALA A 21 0.79 -23.64 -36.42
N GLU A 22 -0.45 -23.65 -36.89
CA GLU A 22 -1.11 -24.83 -37.43
C GLU A 22 -0.50 -25.31 -38.73
N ALA A 23 -0.29 -24.41 -39.69
CA ALA A 23 0.38 -24.74 -40.95
C ALA A 23 1.79 -25.34 -40.70
N ALA A 24 2.52 -24.78 -39.74
CA ALA A 24 3.85 -25.26 -39.41
C ALA A 24 3.83 -26.61 -38.67
N ARG A 25 2.84 -26.87 -37.81
CA ARG A 25 2.57 -28.21 -37.25
C ARG A 25 2.25 -29.21 -38.36
N ASN A 26 1.30 -28.88 -39.23
CA ASN A 26 0.82 -29.76 -40.28
C ASN A 26 1.95 -30.13 -41.25
N LYS A 27 2.86 -29.20 -41.56
CA LYS A 27 4.08 -29.46 -42.33
C LYS A 27 5.00 -30.50 -41.67
N VAL A 28 5.12 -30.51 -40.35
CA VAL A 28 5.91 -31.53 -39.64
C VAL A 28 5.19 -32.88 -39.66
N LEU A 29 3.88 -32.90 -39.45
CA LEU A 29 3.08 -34.13 -39.53
C LEU A 29 3.22 -34.79 -40.92
N GLU A 30 3.15 -34.00 -41.99
CA GLU A 30 3.36 -34.49 -43.36
C GLU A 30 4.76 -35.07 -43.58
N ARG A 31 5.80 -34.47 -43.01
CA ARG A 31 7.17 -35.02 -43.06
C ARG A 31 7.30 -36.34 -42.32
N MET A 32 6.63 -36.49 -41.17
CA MET A 32 6.62 -37.74 -40.40
C MET A 32 5.99 -38.89 -41.19
N ALA A 33 4.89 -38.62 -41.90
CA ALA A 33 4.30 -39.59 -42.83
C ALA A 33 5.22 -39.92 -44.01
N ALA A 34 5.85 -38.91 -44.62
CA ALA A 34 6.76 -39.12 -45.76
C ALA A 34 8.00 -39.95 -45.40
N GLN A 35 8.47 -39.86 -44.15
CA GLN A 35 9.59 -40.63 -43.63
C GLN A 35 9.19 -42.01 -43.09
N GLY A 36 7.89 -42.37 -43.15
CA GLY A 36 7.38 -43.64 -42.66
C GLY A 36 7.38 -43.79 -41.14
N VAL A 37 7.57 -42.69 -40.40
CA VAL A 37 7.59 -42.74 -38.93
C VAL A 37 6.18 -42.91 -38.38
N TRP A 38 5.19 -42.22 -38.96
CA TRP A 38 3.76 -42.30 -38.60
C TRP A 38 2.92 -42.71 -39.81
N SER A 39 1.78 -43.38 -39.57
CA SER A 39 0.86 -43.73 -40.66
C SER A 39 0.13 -42.50 -41.22
N ARG A 40 -0.42 -42.62 -42.43
CA ARG A 40 -1.20 -41.52 -43.04
C ARG A 40 -2.49 -41.27 -42.28
N GLU A 41 -3.11 -42.31 -41.75
CA GLU A 41 -4.30 -42.27 -40.91
C GLU A 41 -4.03 -41.46 -39.64
N GLN A 42 -2.94 -41.76 -38.92
CA GLN A 42 -2.53 -41.03 -37.72
C GLN A 42 -2.25 -39.55 -38.00
N VAL A 43 -1.63 -39.24 -39.14
CA VAL A 43 -1.39 -37.86 -39.55
C VAL A 43 -2.69 -37.12 -39.89
N LYS A 44 -3.66 -37.79 -40.51
CA LYS A 44 -4.97 -37.21 -40.81
C LYS A 44 -5.72 -36.86 -39.53
N GLU A 45 -5.80 -37.79 -38.58
CA GLU A 45 -6.44 -37.56 -37.28
C GLU A 45 -5.74 -36.44 -36.50
N SER A 46 -4.39 -36.43 -36.46
CA SER A 46 -3.62 -35.41 -35.75
C SER A 46 -3.77 -33.99 -36.33
N ARG A 47 -4.18 -33.86 -37.60
CA ARG A 47 -4.44 -32.55 -38.24
C ARG A 47 -5.78 -31.97 -37.86
N GLU A 48 -6.77 -32.82 -37.58
CA GLU A 48 -8.12 -32.40 -37.16
C GLU A 48 -8.13 -31.85 -35.73
N GLU A 49 -7.12 -32.18 -34.93
CA GLU A 49 -6.96 -31.65 -33.58
C GLU A 49 -6.73 -30.13 -33.62
N PRO A 50 -7.55 -29.29 -32.98
CA PRO A 50 -7.36 -27.84 -32.97
C PRO A 50 -6.18 -27.45 -32.08
N ILE A 51 -5.44 -26.39 -32.45
CA ILE A 51 -4.41 -25.83 -31.57
C ILE A 51 -5.09 -24.95 -30.52
N TRP A 52 -5.46 -25.56 -29.40
CA TRP A 52 -5.99 -24.84 -28.26
C TRP A 52 -4.86 -24.46 -27.29
N LEU A 53 -4.58 -23.16 -27.18
CA LEU A 53 -3.80 -22.61 -26.07
C LEU A 53 -4.75 -21.86 -25.15
N ALA A 54 -4.96 -22.41 -23.97
CA ALA A 54 -5.57 -21.63 -22.89
C ALA A 54 -4.76 -20.34 -22.69
N PRO A 55 -5.40 -19.17 -22.55
CA PRO A 55 -4.69 -17.95 -22.20
C PRO A 55 -3.91 -18.22 -20.91
N ARG A 56 -2.62 -17.88 -20.93
CA ARG A 56 -1.78 -18.07 -19.75
C ARG A 56 -2.29 -17.14 -18.65
N GLN A 57 -3.14 -17.67 -17.78
CA GLN A 57 -3.53 -16.98 -16.56
C GLN A 57 -2.33 -17.02 -15.62
N MET A 58 -1.49 -15.99 -15.71
CA MET A 58 -0.58 -15.69 -14.62
C MET A 58 -1.35 -14.77 -13.66
N PRO A 59 -1.93 -15.28 -12.56
CA PRO A 59 -2.45 -14.41 -11.54
C PRO A 59 -1.30 -13.54 -11.04
N GLN A 60 -1.34 -12.25 -11.37
CA GLN A 60 -0.35 -11.29 -10.90
C GLN A 60 -0.76 -10.88 -9.49
N LEU A 61 -0.33 -11.67 -8.50
CA LEU A 61 -0.43 -11.25 -7.10
C LEU A 61 0.65 -10.20 -6.80
N ALA A 62 0.24 -9.14 -6.10
CA ALA A 62 1.07 -8.02 -5.68
C ALA A 62 1.98 -7.45 -6.80
N PRO A 63 1.44 -7.05 -7.96
CA PRO A 63 2.25 -6.66 -9.13
C PRO A 63 3.13 -5.44 -8.85
N LEU A 64 2.61 -4.44 -8.12
CA LEU A 64 3.36 -3.25 -7.74
C LEU A 64 4.48 -3.56 -6.74
N PHE A 65 4.23 -4.47 -5.78
CA PHE A 65 5.26 -4.93 -4.85
C PHE A 65 6.35 -5.72 -5.58
N SER A 66 5.96 -6.63 -6.47
CA SER A 66 6.87 -7.43 -7.29
C SER A 66 7.78 -6.55 -8.14
N ARG A 67 7.22 -5.53 -8.81
CA ARG A 67 7.99 -4.53 -9.57
C ARG A 67 8.96 -3.75 -8.67
N MET A 68 8.53 -3.34 -7.48
CA MET A 68 9.41 -2.68 -6.51
C MET A 68 10.57 -3.60 -6.08
N MET A 69 10.32 -4.89 -5.88
CA MET A 69 11.34 -5.84 -5.43
C MET A 69 12.35 -6.15 -6.53
N LEU A 70 11.90 -6.30 -7.79
CA LEU A 70 12.77 -6.42 -8.96
C LEU A 70 13.70 -5.21 -9.12
N GLY A 71 13.23 -4.00 -8.80
CA GLY A 71 14.07 -2.81 -8.79
C GLY A 71 15.13 -2.77 -7.67
N LYS A 72 15.03 -3.64 -6.66
CA LYS A 72 15.94 -3.67 -5.50
C LYS A 72 16.93 -4.82 -5.49
N SER A 73 16.65 -5.89 -6.23
CA SER A 73 17.49 -7.07 -6.26
C SER A 73 17.71 -7.54 -7.68
N LYS A 74 18.94 -7.94 -7.98
CA LYS A 74 19.32 -8.60 -9.23
C LYS A 74 19.26 -10.13 -9.14
N SER A 75 18.82 -10.68 -8.01
CA SER A 75 18.75 -12.13 -7.80
C SER A 75 17.67 -12.75 -8.68
N ASP A 76 17.96 -13.94 -9.21
CA ASP A 76 17.01 -14.72 -10.02
C ASP A 76 15.77 -15.14 -9.23
N LYS A 77 15.92 -15.29 -7.90
CA LYS A 77 14.83 -15.60 -6.97
C LYS A 77 14.80 -14.60 -5.83
N ILE A 78 13.68 -13.89 -5.69
CA ILE A 78 13.41 -12.99 -4.57
C ILE A 78 12.38 -13.64 -3.66
N VAL A 79 12.82 -14.10 -2.48
CA VAL A 79 11.92 -14.58 -1.44
C VAL A 79 11.38 -13.38 -0.65
N THR A 80 10.07 -13.32 -0.47
CA THR A 80 9.40 -12.21 0.22
C THR A 80 8.58 -12.74 1.40
N THR A 81 8.07 -11.84 2.22
CA THR A 81 7.26 -12.17 3.41
C THR A 81 5.76 -12.13 3.13
N LEU A 82 5.35 -11.85 1.89
CA LEU A 82 3.94 -11.77 1.52
C LEU A 82 3.28 -13.13 1.66
N ASP A 83 2.10 -13.13 2.28
CA ASP A 83 1.23 -14.29 2.35
C ASP A 83 0.30 -14.28 1.13
N ALA A 84 0.40 -15.31 0.28
CA ALA A 84 -0.35 -15.36 -0.98
C ALA A 84 -1.87 -15.46 -0.79
N GLY A 85 -2.33 -16.10 0.30
CA GLY A 85 -3.75 -16.22 0.62
C GLY A 85 -4.34 -14.89 1.07
N LEU A 86 -3.65 -14.22 2.00
CA LEU A 86 -3.99 -12.87 2.46
C LEU A 86 -3.94 -11.86 1.32
N GLN A 87 -2.89 -11.90 0.49
CA GLN A 87 -2.73 -10.99 -0.64
C GLN A 87 -3.92 -11.04 -1.59
N ARG A 88 -4.36 -12.26 -1.96
CA ARG A 88 -5.52 -12.45 -2.84
C ARG A 88 -6.79 -11.83 -2.24
N ARG A 89 -7.04 -12.06 -0.94
CA ARG A 89 -8.20 -11.48 -0.24
C ARG A 89 -8.15 -9.96 -0.19
N LEU A 90 -6.96 -9.38 -0.01
CA LEU A 90 -6.78 -7.92 -0.03
C LEU A 90 -7.05 -7.34 -1.42
N GLU A 91 -6.57 -7.99 -2.49
CA GLU A 91 -6.83 -7.55 -3.86
C GLU A 91 -8.31 -7.67 -4.23
N GLU A 92 -8.98 -8.77 -3.84
CA GLU A 92 -10.43 -8.94 -3.99
C GLU A 92 -11.20 -7.85 -3.24
N LEU A 93 -10.79 -7.53 -2.00
CA LEU A 93 -11.38 -6.45 -1.23
C LEU A 93 -11.21 -5.10 -1.96
N ALA A 94 -10.02 -4.80 -2.47
CA ALA A 94 -9.77 -3.57 -3.21
C ALA A 94 -10.69 -3.46 -4.43
N GLN A 95 -10.80 -4.54 -5.21
CA GLN A 95 -11.66 -4.60 -6.40
C GLN A 95 -13.14 -4.42 -6.05
N ASN A 96 -13.62 -5.05 -4.97
CA ASN A 96 -14.99 -4.90 -4.51
C ASN A 96 -15.31 -3.44 -4.09
N TRP A 97 -14.31 -2.70 -3.61
CA TRP A 97 -14.45 -1.29 -3.27
C TRP A 97 -14.35 -0.34 -4.46
N LYS A 98 -13.83 -0.79 -5.61
CA LYS A 98 -13.61 0.04 -6.81
C LYS A 98 -14.82 0.88 -7.20
N GLY A 99 -16.01 0.26 -7.21
CA GLY A 99 -17.26 0.92 -7.61
C GLY A 99 -17.77 1.98 -6.62
N ARG A 100 -17.30 1.95 -5.37
CA ARG A 100 -17.67 2.92 -4.33
C ARG A 100 -16.74 4.12 -4.29
N LEU A 101 -15.56 4.00 -4.90
CA LEU A 101 -14.57 5.07 -4.90
C LEU A 101 -14.92 6.11 -5.98
N PRO A 102 -14.80 7.41 -5.66
CA PRO A 102 -14.99 8.48 -6.63
C PRO A 102 -14.14 8.26 -7.89
N PRO A 103 -14.54 8.81 -9.06
CA PRO A 103 -13.74 8.74 -10.26
C PRO A 103 -12.29 9.20 -10.02
N ARG A 104 -11.33 8.57 -10.71
CA ARG A 104 -9.89 8.88 -10.61
C ARG A 104 -9.28 8.74 -9.21
N SER A 105 -9.96 8.06 -8.28
CA SER A 105 -9.44 7.73 -6.95
C SER A 105 -8.85 6.32 -6.90
N SER A 106 -7.92 6.10 -5.98
CA SER A 106 -7.28 4.80 -5.75
C SER A 106 -7.24 4.50 -4.24
N LEU A 107 -6.76 3.32 -3.90
CA LEU A 107 -6.69 2.75 -2.55
C LEU A 107 -5.32 2.10 -2.39
N ALA A 108 -4.76 2.18 -1.19
CA ALA A 108 -3.65 1.36 -0.78
C ALA A 108 -4.03 0.56 0.47
N MET A 109 -3.43 -0.62 0.63
CA MET A 109 -3.46 -1.40 1.85
C MET A 109 -2.10 -2.02 2.10
N ILE A 110 -1.66 -1.99 3.35
CA ILE A 110 -0.48 -2.69 3.82
C ILE A 110 -0.86 -3.48 5.07
N VAL A 111 -0.50 -4.76 5.09
CA VAL A 111 -0.68 -5.60 6.28
C VAL A 111 0.69 -5.97 6.79
N VAL A 112 0.91 -5.71 8.08
CA VAL A 112 2.18 -5.93 8.76
C VAL A 112 1.92 -6.81 9.98
N ASP A 113 2.72 -7.85 10.15
CA ASP A 113 2.70 -8.69 11.34
C ASP A 113 3.26 -7.89 12.51
N HIS A 114 2.50 -7.71 13.58
CA HIS A 114 2.92 -6.87 14.71
C HIS A 114 4.03 -7.49 15.57
N THR A 115 4.29 -8.80 15.43
CA THR A 115 5.26 -9.53 16.26
C THR A 115 6.68 -9.39 15.72
N ASP A 116 6.86 -9.52 14.40
CA ASP A 116 8.15 -9.46 13.72
C ASP A 116 8.26 -8.32 12.71
N MET A 117 7.18 -7.55 12.55
CA MET A 117 7.07 -6.38 11.69
C MET A 117 7.28 -6.68 10.20
N ARG A 118 7.12 -7.94 9.78
CA ARG A 118 7.17 -8.34 8.38
C ARG A 118 5.90 -7.94 7.65
N VAL A 119 6.05 -7.52 6.39
CA VAL A 119 4.90 -7.23 5.51
C VAL A 119 4.29 -8.53 5.04
N ARG A 120 3.02 -8.74 5.35
CA ARG A 120 2.26 -9.93 4.93
C ARG A 120 1.34 -9.65 3.74
N GLY A 121 0.97 -8.39 3.50
CA GLY A 121 0.13 -7.99 2.37
C GLY A 121 0.48 -6.58 1.85
N TRP A 122 0.36 -6.39 0.54
CA TRP A 122 0.68 -5.14 -0.15
C TRP A 122 -0.23 -4.90 -1.36
N VAL A 123 -1.14 -3.93 -1.23
CA VAL A 123 -1.97 -3.44 -2.33
C VAL A 123 -1.63 -1.98 -2.54
N GLY A 124 -1.03 -1.66 -3.69
CA GLY A 124 -0.60 -0.30 -4.02
C GLY A 124 -1.65 0.50 -4.81
N SER A 125 -2.63 -0.16 -5.39
CA SER A 125 -3.71 0.44 -6.17
C SER A 125 -4.94 -0.48 -6.17
N VAL A 126 -6.11 0.07 -6.48
CA VAL A 126 -7.37 -0.69 -6.58
C VAL A 126 -7.33 -1.70 -7.72
N ASP A 127 -6.91 -1.23 -8.89
CA ASP A 127 -6.87 -1.98 -10.13
C ASP A 127 -5.66 -1.54 -10.94
N LEU A 128 -4.77 -2.48 -11.24
CA LEU A 128 -3.57 -2.21 -12.03
C LEU A 128 -3.89 -1.83 -13.47
N ASN A 129 -5.02 -2.30 -14.00
CA ASN A 129 -5.39 -2.16 -15.40
C ASN A 129 -6.26 -0.92 -15.68
N ASP A 130 -6.52 -0.09 -14.66
CA ASP A 130 -7.33 1.12 -14.78
C ASP A 130 -6.45 2.38 -14.86
N ASP A 131 -6.09 2.75 -16.09
CA ASP A 131 -5.27 3.95 -16.36
C ASP A 131 -5.94 5.24 -15.90
N SER A 132 -7.28 5.30 -15.92
CA SER A 132 -8.03 6.50 -15.49
C SER A 132 -7.84 6.81 -14.01
N ARG A 133 -7.50 5.79 -13.21
CA ARG A 133 -7.21 5.87 -11.77
C ARG A 133 -5.72 5.83 -11.46
N PHE A 134 -4.87 5.91 -12.49
CA PHE A 134 -3.42 5.74 -12.39
C PHE A 134 -3.06 4.42 -11.69
N GLY A 135 -3.66 3.30 -12.13
CA GLY A 135 -3.50 1.97 -11.52
C GLY A 135 -2.04 1.51 -11.33
N HIS A 136 -1.12 2.05 -12.13
CA HIS A 136 0.31 1.79 -12.03
C HIS A 136 1.04 2.56 -10.92
N VAL A 137 0.40 3.54 -10.28
CA VAL A 137 0.98 4.31 -9.17
C VAL A 137 0.79 3.55 -7.87
N ASP A 138 1.91 3.27 -7.19
CA ASP A 138 1.90 2.61 -5.89
C ASP A 138 1.64 3.62 -4.78
N MET A 139 0.39 3.70 -4.34
CA MET A 139 -0.07 4.60 -3.28
C MET A 139 0.55 4.28 -1.92
N VAL A 140 1.08 3.07 -1.69
CA VAL A 140 1.84 2.77 -0.46
C VAL A 140 3.18 3.53 -0.45
N ASN A 141 3.79 3.74 -1.62
CA ASN A 141 5.05 4.48 -1.76
C ASN A 141 4.84 6.00 -1.98
N ALA A 142 3.63 6.43 -2.32
CA ALA A 142 3.32 7.83 -2.62
C ALA A 142 3.41 8.73 -1.38
N ILE A 143 3.94 9.95 -1.56
CA ILE A 143 3.92 10.98 -0.53
C ILE A 143 2.53 11.61 -0.50
N ARG A 144 1.89 11.57 0.67
CA ARG A 144 0.55 12.09 0.95
C ARG A 144 0.51 12.72 2.33
N SER A 145 -0.45 13.60 2.55
CA SER A 145 -0.68 14.12 3.89
C SER A 145 -1.13 12.97 4.81
N PRO A 146 -0.48 12.74 5.97
CA PRO A 146 -0.93 11.76 6.94
C PRO A 146 -2.16 12.26 7.73
N GLY A 147 -2.46 13.56 7.70
CA GLY A 147 -3.58 14.16 8.43
C GLY A 147 -3.62 13.76 9.91
N SER A 148 -4.83 13.47 10.40
CA SER A 148 -5.08 13.06 11.79
C SER A 148 -4.37 11.79 12.24
N VAL A 149 -3.79 10.99 11.33
CA VAL A 149 -3.01 9.79 11.68
C VAL A 149 -1.78 10.15 12.53
N LEU A 150 -1.33 11.40 12.52
CA LEU A 150 -0.24 11.87 13.39
C LEU A 150 -0.65 12.13 14.86
N LYS A 151 -1.94 12.28 15.16
CA LYS A 151 -2.42 12.64 16.50
C LYS A 151 -2.00 11.64 17.58
N PRO A 152 -2.15 10.31 17.40
CA PRO A 152 -1.70 9.36 18.41
C PRO A 152 -0.22 9.51 18.78
N PHE A 153 0.64 9.92 17.84
CA PHE A 153 2.07 10.10 18.09
C PHE A 153 2.36 11.32 18.96
N VAL A 154 1.69 12.45 18.73
CA VAL A 154 1.93 13.64 19.57
C VAL A 154 1.41 13.41 20.98
N TYR A 155 0.24 12.78 21.13
CA TYR A 155 -0.29 12.44 22.45
C TYR A 155 0.59 11.42 23.17
N GLY A 156 1.03 10.35 22.49
CA GLY A 156 1.92 9.35 23.08
C GLY A 156 3.26 9.95 23.54
N LEU A 157 3.89 10.78 22.70
CA LEU A 157 5.15 11.44 23.08
C LEU A 157 4.98 12.45 24.22
N ALA A 158 3.85 13.16 24.27
CA ALA A 158 3.56 14.08 25.37
C ALA A 158 3.24 13.34 26.67
N LEU A 159 2.59 12.17 26.60
CA LEU A 159 2.37 11.26 27.73
C LEU A 159 3.71 10.72 28.26
N ASP A 160 4.58 10.25 27.37
CA ASP A 160 5.90 9.71 27.73
C ASP A 160 6.77 10.73 28.48
N GLU A 161 6.59 12.02 28.19
CA GLU A 161 7.31 13.12 28.84
C GLU A 161 6.57 13.70 30.06
N GLY A 162 5.41 13.15 30.42
CA GLY A 162 4.60 13.63 31.54
C GLY A 162 4.00 15.02 31.32
N LEU A 163 3.97 15.53 30.08
CA LEU A 163 3.36 16.83 29.76
C LEU A 163 1.84 16.81 29.89
N ILE A 164 1.25 15.64 29.63
CA ILE A 164 -0.19 15.41 29.71
C ILE A 164 -0.47 14.05 30.36
N HIS A 165 -1.72 13.86 30.77
CA HIS A 165 -2.30 12.63 31.30
C HIS A 165 -3.60 12.33 30.51
N PRO A 166 -4.09 11.07 30.43
CA PRO A 166 -5.37 10.74 29.81
C PRO A 166 -6.55 11.64 30.24
N ALA A 167 -6.58 11.99 31.52
CA ALA A 167 -7.59 12.88 32.13
C ALA A 167 -7.25 14.37 32.06
N SER A 168 -6.11 14.77 31.48
CA SER A 168 -5.75 16.20 31.33
C SER A 168 -6.83 16.92 30.53
N LEU A 169 -7.24 18.08 31.05
CA LEU A 169 -8.25 18.91 30.44
C LEU A 169 -7.61 19.77 29.32
N LEU A 170 -8.02 19.52 28.09
CA LEU A 170 -7.63 20.25 26.89
C LEU A 170 -8.77 21.16 26.44
N GLN A 171 -8.44 22.17 25.65
CA GLN A 171 -9.39 23.19 25.21
C GLN A 171 -9.78 22.96 23.74
N ASP A 172 -11.02 22.61 23.51
CA ASP A 172 -11.67 22.60 22.21
C ASP A 172 -12.54 23.86 22.04
N VAL A 173 -11.88 25.01 22.00
CA VAL A 173 -12.50 26.34 21.85
C VAL A 173 -11.85 27.08 20.69
N PRO A 174 -12.55 28.00 20.00
CA PRO A 174 -11.97 28.75 18.87
C PRO A 174 -10.61 29.37 19.23
N ARG A 175 -9.58 29.05 18.44
CA ARG A 175 -8.23 29.59 18.61
C ARG A 175 -7.80 30.37 17.37
N ARG A 176 -7.11 31.49 17.60
CA ARG A 176 -6.48 32.28 16.55
C ARG A 176 -5.05 32.58 16.97
N THR A 177 -4.08 32.08 16.21
CA THR A 177 -2.66 32.39 16.40
C THR A 177 -2.17 33.09 15.14
N GLY A 178 -2.13 34.43 15.17
CA GLY A 178 -1.92 35.24 13.97
C GLY A 178 -3.03 35.02 12.93
N ASP A 179 -2.65 34.58 11.74
CA ASP A 179 -3.59 34.22 10.66
C ASP A 179 -3.99 32.74 10.67
N TYR A 180 -3.39 31.93 11.55
CA TYR A 180 -3.71 30.52 11.67
C TYR A 180 -4.98 30.31 12.50
N ARG A 181 -6.01 29.76 11.86
CA ARG A 181 -7.34 29.48 12.44
C ARG A 181 -7.71 28.01 12.20
N PRO A 182 -7.22 27.08 13.03
CA PRO A 182 -7.61 25.69 12.91
C PRO A 182 -9.08 25.51 13.33
N GLY A 183 -9.85 24.81 12.49
CA GLY A 183 -11.20 24.36 12.81
C GLY A 183 -11.24 22.84 13.02
N ASN A 184 -12.26 22.35 13.71
CA ASN A 184 -12.59 20.92 13.72
C ASN A 184 -13.25 20.50 12.40
N PHE A 185 -13.27 19.20 12.15
CA PHE A 185 -13.99 18.64 11.00
C PHE A 185 -15.51 18.78 11.18
N ASP A 186 -16.00 18.39 12.37
CA ASP A 186 -17.36 18.73 12.80
C ASP A 186 -17.38 20.17 13.30
N SER A 187 -18.33 20.97 12.83
CA SER A 187 -18.38 22.43 13.00
C SER A 187 -18.66 22.92 14.45
N GLY A 188 -18.59 22.02 15.44
CA GLY A 188 -18.82 22.31 16.85
C GLY A 188 -17.54 22.43 17.69
N PHE A 189 -17.65 23.22 18.76
CA PHE A 189 -16.65 23.34 19.82
C PHE A 189 -17.21 22.71 21.10
N HIS A 190 -16.41 21.87 21.75
CA HIS A 190 -16.84 21.13 22.95
C HIS A 190 -16.43 21.81 24.26
N GLY A 191 -15.61 22.86 24.19
CA GLY A 191 -15.08 23.51 25.38
C GLY A 191 -14.00 22.65 26.05
N PRO A 192 -13.99 22.52 27.39
CA PRO A 192 -13.02 21.69 28.08
C PRO A 192 -13.30 20.19 27.86
N ILE A 193 -12.30 19.44 27.40
CA ILE A 193 -12.42 18.01 27.07
C ILE A 193 -11.20 17.24 27.55
N SER A 194 -11.36 16.00 28.00
CA SER A 194 -10.22 15.17 28.38
C SER A 194 -9.37 14.82 27.15
N MET A 195 -8.06 14.60 27.37
CA MET A 195 -7.17 14.17 26.29
C MET A 195 -7.63 12.86 25.63
N SER A 196 -8.06 11.88 26.44
CA SER A 196 -8.58 10.61 25.92
C SER A 196 -9.77 10.82 24.97
N GLU A 197 -10.74 11.63 25.37
CA GLU A 197 -11.90 11.92 24.54
C GLU A 197 -11.53 12.72 23.29
N ALA A 198 -10.60 13.68 23.42
CA ALA A 198 -10.10 14.44 22.28
C ALA A 198 -9.41 13.55 21.22
N LEU A 199 -8.69 12.51 21.65
CA LEU A 199 -8.08 11.53 20.74
C LEU A 199 -9.13 10.61 20.11
N VAL A 200 -10.10 10.10 20.89
CA VAL A 200 -11.20 9.27 20.38
C VAL A 200 -12.01 10.00 19.31
N ARG A 201 -12.34 11.27 19.55
CA ARG A 201 -13.03 12.14 18.59
C ARG A 201 -12.13 12.72 17.50
N SER A 202 -10.82 12.49 17.60
CA SER A 202 -9.83 13.04 16.67
C SER A 202 -9.97 14.56 16.49
N LEU A 203 -10.14 15.32 17.58
CA LEU A 203 -10.31 16.77 17.51
C LEU A 203 -9.01 17.47 17.09
N ASN A 204 -9.13 18.55 16.33
CA ASN A 204 -7.99 19.27 15.77
C ASN A 204 -7.37 20.21 16.80
N LEU A 205 -8.19 20.97 17.52
CA LEU A 205 -7.71 22.03 18.41
C LEU A 205 -6.94 21.50 19.63
N PRO A 206 -7.43 20.46 20.35
CA PRO A 206 -6.64 19.82 21.41
C PRO A 206 -5.31 19.25 20.92
N ALA A 207 -5.27 18.68 19.70
CA ALA A 207 -4.04 18.15 19.14
C ALA A 207 -3.02 19.25 18.81
N VAL A 208 -3.49 20.40 18.32
CA VAL A 208 -2.66 21.60 18.11
C VAL A 208 -2.13 22.12 19.45
N GLN A 209 -2.97 22.19 20.48
CA GLN A 209 -2.56 22.61 21.83
C GLN A 209 -1.44 21.72 22.39
N VAL A 210 -1.56 20.39 22.24
CA VAL A 210 -0.52 19.46 22.68
C VAL A 210 0.76 19.59 21.85
N LEU A 211 0.65 19.76 20.53
CA LEU A 211 1.82 19.98 19.67
C LEU A 211 2.53 21.30 20.00
N GLU A 212 1.78 22.34 20.35
CA GLU A 212 2.31 23.64 20.79
C GLU A 212 3.14 23.49 22.07
N ALA A 213 2.62 22.76 23.07
CA ALA A 213 3.34 22.48 24.32
C ALA A 213 4.56 21.57 24.10
N TYR A 214 4.43 20.53 23.27
CA TYR A 214 5.53 19.58 23.00
C TYR A 214 6.63 20.16 22.09
N GLY A 215 6.25 21.03 21.16
CA GLY A 215 7.13 21.68 20.19
C GLY A 215 7.17 20.97 18.82
N PRO A 216 6.81 21.64 17.71
CA PRO A 216 6.73 21.02 16.38
C PRO A 216 8.08 20.57 15.81
N LYS A 217 9.16 21.32 16.08
CA LYS A 217 10.53 20.93 15.66
C LYS A 217 10.99 19.65 16.36
N ARG A 218 10.72 19.56 17.67
CA ARG A 218 11.03 18.38 18.49
C ARG A 218 10.23 17.17 18.02
N PHE A 219 8.93 17.36 17.73
CA PHE A 219 8.06 16.31 17.21
C PHE A 219 8.57 15.74 15.89
N ALA A 220 8.85 16.60 14.90
CA ALA A 220 9.39 16.17 13.61
C ALA A 220 10.75 15.46 13.75
N ALA A 221 11.63 15.94 14.64
CA ALA A 221 12.92 15.29 14.90
C ALA A 221 12.75 13.90 15.54
N LYS A 222 11.85 13.75 16.53
CA LYS A 222 11.56 12.47 17.18
C LYS A 222 11.02 11.46 16.17
N LEU A 223 10.04 11.87 15.35
CA LEU A 223 9.49 11.04 14.27
C LEU A 223 10.57 10.59 13.28
N ARG A 224 11.45 11.50 12.84
CA ARG A 224 12.60 11.15 11.99
C ARG A 224 13.51 10.10 12.65
N ASN A 225 13.81 10.22 13.94
CA ASN A 225 14.68 9.30 14.66
C ASN A 225 14.10 7.89 14.79
N VAL A 226 12.78 7.79 15.00
CA VAL A 226 12.06 6.50 14.98
C VAL A 226 11.73 6.03 13.57
N GLY A 227 12.19 6.76 12.54
CA GLY A 227 12.11 6.31 11.17
C GLY A 227 10.89 6.71 10.39
N LEU A 228 10.15 7.72 10.85
CA LEU A 228 8.99 8.31 10.19
C LEU A 228 9.30 9.76 9.77
N PRO A 229 10.26 10.01 8.85
CA PRO A 229 10.53 11.38 8.41
C PRO A 229 9.30 11.98 7.73
N LEU A 230 9.00 13.22 8.11
CA LEU A 230 7.98 14.04 7.47
C LEU A 230 8.63 14.87 6.35
N TYR A 231 7.96 14.93 5.20
CA TYR A 231 8.37 15.71 4.05
C TYR A 231 7.70 17.07 4.12
N LEU A 232 8.50 18.13 4.19
CA LEU A 232 8.06 19.52 4.23
C LEU A 232 8.32 20.19 2.88
N PRO A 233 7.55 21.24 2.53
CA PRO A 233 7.89 22.11 1.40
C PRO A 233 9.31 22.67 1.53
N ASN A 234 9.95 22.98 0.40
CA ASN A 234 11.31 23.51 0.38
C ASN A 234 11.40 24.80 1.20
N GLY A 235 12.40 24.88 2.09
CA GLY A 235 12.62 26.03 2.98
C GLY A 235 11.64 26.12 4.16
N ALA A 236 10.65 25.22 4.27
CA ALA A 236 9.71 25.24 5.39
C ALA A 236 10.30 24.59 6.64
N ALA A 237 10.00 25.18 7.80
CA ALA A 237 10.30 24.61 9.11
C ALA A 237 9.08 23.91 9.71
N PRO A 238 9.27 22.86 10.54
CA PRO A 238 8.21 22.26 11.34
C PRO A 238 7.40 23.31 12.13
N ASN A 239 6.08 23.33 11.94
CA ASN A 239 5.15 24.23 12.63
C ASN A 239 3.87 23.49 13.06
N LEU A 240 2.90 24.20 13.66
CA LEU A 240 1.67 23.59 14.20
C LEU A 240 0.80 22.89 13.15
N SER A 241 0.88 23.30 11.87
CA SER A 241 0.10 22.66 10.80
C SER A 241 0.45 21.19 10.59
N LEU A 242 1.62 20.75 11.07
CA LEU A 242 2.07 19.36 10.99
C LEU A 242 1.01 18.37 11.49
N ILE A 243 0.39 18.66 12.65
CA ILE A 243 -0.55 17.72 13.28
C ILE A 243 -1.89 17.61 12.54
N LEU A 244 -2.17 18.58 11.66
CA LEU A 244 -3.35 18.62 10.81
C LEU A 244 -3.04 18.25 9.35
N GLY A 245 -1.84 17.72 9.09
CA GLY A 245 -1.46 17.25 7.75
C GLY A 245 -0.68 18.23 6.89
N GLY A 246 -0.10 19.29 7.47
CA GLY A 246 0.81 20.22 6.79
C GLY A 246 2.17 19.65 6.35
N ALA A 247 2.34 18.33 6.41
CA ALA A 247 3.51 17.61 5.89
C ALA A 247 3.08 16.40 5.06
N GLY A 248 3.98 15.93 4.21
CA GLY A 248 3.88 14.66 3.52
C GLY A 248 4.48 13.51 4.34
N ALA A 249 3.93 12.33 4.19
CA ALA A 249 4.49 11.05 4.61
C ALA A 249 4.17 10.00 3.54
N ASN A 250 4.91 8.90 3.50
CA ASN A 250 4.53 7.73 2.68
C ASN A 250 4.35 6.51 3.57
N TRP A 251 3.51 5.56 3.15
CA TRP A 251 3.14 4.40 3.96
C TRP A 251 4.26 3.35 4.00
N LYS A 252 5.12 3.30 2.98
CA LYS A 252 6.34 2.49 2.94
C LYS A 252 7.28 2.77 4.12
N ILE A 253 7.32 3.99 4.61
CA ILE A 253 8.19 4.36 5.73
C ILE A 253 7.73 3.71 7.05
N TRP A 254 6.42 3.48 7.21
CA TRP A 254 5.85 2.73 8.33
C TRP A 254 6.31 1.27 8.38
N ARG A 255 6.60 0.68 7.20
CA ARG A 255 7.10 -0.68 7.01
C ARG A 255 8.38 -1.00 7.79
N GLN A 256 9.31 -0.06 7.87
CA GLN A 256 10.69 -0.39 8.24
C GLN A 256 11.01 -0.16 9.70
N ARG A 257 10.19 0.61 10.44
CA ARG A 257 10.64 1.20 11.72
C ARG A 257 9.57 1.41 12.80
N ILE A 258 8.31 0.97 12.60
CA ILE A 258 7.33 0.83 13.70
C ILE A 258 7.86 0.08 14.94
N PRO A 259 8.73 -0.97 14.86
CA PRO A 259 9.23 -1.61 16.07
C PRO A 259 10.03 -0.66 16.97
N ARG A 260 10.69 0.40 16.43
CA ARG A 260 11.38 1.39 17.26
C ARG A 260 10.42 2.27 18.04
N LEU A 261 9.27 2.59 17.46
CA LEU A 261 8.27 3.46 18.05
C LEU A 261 7.50 2.75 19.17
N LEU A 262 7.14 1.48 18.93
CA LEU A 262 6.55 0.60 19.96
C LEU A 262 7.56 0.17 21.03
N ALA A 263 8.85 0.05 20.70
CA ALA A 263 9.90 -0.23 21.69
C ALA A 263 10.12 0.94 22.67
N THR A 264 10.03 2.19 22.21
CA THR A 264 10.00 3.36 23.12
C THR A 264 8.79 3.32 24.05
N ALA A 265 7.61 2.96 23.53
CA ALA A 265 6.40 2.81 24.35
C ALA A 265 6.46 1.63 25.34
N ARG A 266 7.31 0.61 25.09
CA ARG A 266 7.56 -0.50 26.04
C ARG A 266 8.55 -0.15 27.15
N GLN A 267 9.43 0.83 26.96
CA GLN A 267 10.35 1.29 28.01
C GLN A 267 9.64 2.20 29.03
N ALA A 268 8.55 2.86 28.64
CA ALA A 268 7.59 3.42 29.57
C ALA A 268 6.68 2.26 30.03
N ASN A 269 6.72 1.87 31.30
CA ASN A 269 5.96 0.75 31.86
C ASN A 269 4.44 1.04 31.99
N CYS A 270 3.86 1.70 31.00
CA CYS A 270 2.46 2.07 30.93
C CYS A 270 1.76 1.13 29.94
N ALA A 271 1.01 0.18 30.48
CA ALA A 271 0.09 -0.68 29.75
C ALA A 271 -1.01 0.14 29.05
N TYR A 272 -0.71 0.72 27.89
CA TYR A 272 -1.72 1.23 26.97
C TYR A 272 -1.62 0.44 25.67
N SER A 273 -2.53 -0.53 25.54
CA SER A 273 -2.88 -1.14 24.25
C SER A 273 -3.39 -0.02 23.34
N LEU A 274 -2.50 0.57 22.54
CA LEU A 274 -2.88 1.50 21.48
C LEU A 274 -3.45 0.67 20.32
N THR A 275 -4.70 0.22 20.46
CA THR A 275 -5.45 -0.39 19.36
C THR A 275 -5.82 0.73 18.39
N ILE A 276 -4.99 0.96 17.38
CA ILE A 276 -5.33 1.85 16.26
C ILE A 276 -6.44 1.16 15.45
N ARG A 277 -7.70 1.39 15.84
CA ARG A 277 -8.83 1.19 14.92
C ARG A 277 -8.75 2.30 13.89
N CYS A 278 -8.38 1.96 12.66
CA CYS A 278 -8.68 2.82 11.51
C CYS A 278 -10.21 2.95 11.45
N LEU A 279 -10.73 4.09 11.93
CA LEU A 279 -12.11 4.47 11.72
C LEU A 279 -12.30 4.66 10.22
N ASN A 280 -13.22 3.89 9.65
CA ASN A 280 -13.75 4.09 8.31
C ASN A 280 -14.32 5.51 8.24
N GLY A 281 -13.70 6.38 7.44
CA GLY A 281 -14.28 7.63 7.00
C GLY A 281 -14.97 7.38 5.66
N LEU A 282 -16.25 7.73 5.62
CA LEU A 282 -17.07 7.88 4.41
C LEU A 282 -16.42 8.84 3.40
#